data_AF-A0A942U3I6-F1
#
_entry.id   AF-A0A942U3I6-F1
#
_cell.length_a   1.000
_cell.length_b   1.000
_cell.length_c   1.000
_cell.angle_alpha   90.00
_cell.angle_beta   90.00
_cell.angle_gamma   90.00
#
_symmetry.space_group_name_H-M   'P 1'
#
loop_
_entity.id
_entity.type
_entity.pdbx_description
1 polymer ?
#
loop_
_entity_poly.entity_id
_entity_poly.type
_entity_poly.pdbx_seq_one_letter_code
_entity_poly.pdbx_strand_id
1 'polypeptide(L)'
;MLNNGSPVWVITNSRFASLPQSEYSTWNTASGKVQITYREHSVLLVGYDENNVYLKDPLAEQPYKSVPRNSFEESWIQMGQQAVSYQQN
;
A
#
# COMPACT_ATOMS: atom_id res chain seq x y z
N MET A 1 -8.56 -13.59 -0.78
CA MET A 1 -7.67 -13.31 -1.93
C MET A 1 -6.34 -14.03 -1.78
N LEU A 2 -5.47 -13.59 -0.86
CA LEU A 2 -4.12 -14.15 -0.71
C LEU A 2 -4.10 -15.65 -0.37
N ASN A 3 -4.93 -16.09 0.59
CA ASN A 3 -5.04 -17.52 0.94
C ASN A 3 -5.62 -18.38 -0.19
N ASN A 4 -6.26 -17.75 -1.18
CA ASN A 4 -6.77 -18.41 -2.39
C ASN A 4 -5.77 -18.24 -3.56
N GLY A 5 -4.50 -17.91 -3.28
CA GLY A 5 -3.44 -17.73 -4.27
C GLY A 5 -3.57 -16.49 -5.16
N SER A 6 -4.52 -15.60 -4.90
CA SER A 6 -4.74 -14.40 -5.72
C SER A 6 -4.04 -13.19 -5.07
N PRO A 7 -3.03 -12.59 -5.72
CA PRO A 7 -2.32 -11.44 -5.17
C PRO A 7 -3.23 -10.20 -5.15
N VAL A 8 -2.87 -9.22 -4.34
CA VAL A 8 -3.66 -7.99 -4.17
C VAL A 8 -2.79 -6.79 -4.51
N TRP A 9 -3.20 -6.01 -5.49
CA TRP A 9 -2.60 -4.72 -5.82
C TRP A 9 -3.15 -3.66 -4.89
N VAL A 10 -2.30 -2.87 -4.24
CA VAL A 10 -2.74 -1.89 -3.22
C VAL A 10 -2.08 -0.54 -3.42
N ILE A 11 -2.72 0.51 -2.88
CA ILE A 11 -2.12 1.83 -2.67
C ILE A 11 -1.67 1.93 -1.22
N THR A 12 -0.41 2.34 -1.03
CA THR A 12 0.23 2.59 0.25
C THR A 12 1.16 3.82 0.10
N ASN A 13 2.15 3.96 0.96
CA ASN A 13 3.23 4.91 0.78
C ASN A 13 4.61 4.24 0.76
N SER A 14 5.60 4.93 0.21
CA SER A 14 6.95 4.41 -0.02
C SER A 14 7.74 4.07 1.25
N ARG A 15 7.25 4.43 2.45
CA ARG A 15 7.86 4.05 3.74
C ARG A 15 7.23 2.79 4.34
N PHE A 16 6.10 2.32 3.82
CA PHE A 16 5.32 1.20 4.37
C PHE A 16 5.02 1.37 5.88
N ALA A 17 4.81 2.61 6.30
CA ALA A 17 4.51 3.01 7.68
C ALA A 17 3.65 4.28 7.67
N SER A 18 3.02 4.59 8.82
CA SER A 18 2.31 5.85 9.02
C SER A 18 3.17 7.07 8.67
N LEU A 19 2.61 8.02 7.94
CA LEU A 19 3.23 9.30 7.64
C LEU A 19 2.68 10.42 8.54
N PRO A 20 3.53 11.37 8.99
CA PRO A 20 3.05 12.56 9.67
C PRO A 20 2.28 13.48 8.71
N GLN A 21 1.40 14.32 9.28
CA GLN A 21 0.59 15.27 8.50
C GLN A 21 1.43 16.25 7.64
N SER A 22 2.68 16.51 8.03
CA SER A 22 3.62 17.35 7.28
C SER A 22 4.05 16.76 5.94
N GLU A 23 3.86 15.47 5.70
CA GLU A 23 4.16 14.79 4.43
C GLU A 23 2.95 14.81 3.47
N TYR A 24 1.86 15.47 3.86
CA TYR A 24 0.64 15.61 3.07
C TYR A 24 0.47 17.04 2.55
N SER A 25 -0.19 17.15 1.41
CA SER A 25 -0.64 18.39 0.79
C SER A 25 -2.11 18.28 0.40
N THR A 26 -2.80 19.40 0.26
CA THR A 26 -4.18 19.43 -0.23
C THR A 26 -4.19 20.03 -1.63
N TRP A 27 -4.68 19.26 -2.58
CA TRP A 27 -4.96 19.74 -3.93
C TRP A 27 -6.41 20.18 -4.03
N ASN A 28 -6.66 21.35 -4.61
CA ASN A 28 -8.00 21.79 -4.98
C ASN A 28 -8.25 21.33 -6.41
N THR A 29 -9.19 20.39 -6.60
CA THR A 29 -9.56 19.87 -7.92
C THR A 29 -10.97 20.32 -8.28
N ALA A 30 -11.39 20.15 -9.54
CA ALA A 30 -12.77 20.45 -9.97
C ALA A 30 -13.84 19.66 -9.19
N SER A 31 -13.48 18.48 -8.68
CA SER A 31 -14.37 17.60 -7.89
C SER A 31 -14.27 17.83 -6.38
N GLY A 32 -13.49 18.83 -5.93
CA GLY A 32 -13.28 19.15 -4.52
C GLY A 32 -11.84 18.98 -4.06
N LYS A 33 -11.64 19.10 -2.74
CA LYS A 33 -10.32 19.00 -2.10
C LYS A 33 -9.91 17.53 -1.97
N VAL A 34 -8.68 17.23 -2.38
CA VAL A 34 -8.07 15.90 -2.25
C VAL A 34 -6.79 16.04 -1.45
N GLN A 35 -6.63 15.20 -0.41
CA GLN A 35 -5.39 15.10 0.33
C GLN A 35 -4.46 14.12 -0.40
N ILE A 36 -3.22 14.55 -0.65
CA ILE A 36 -2.20 13.77 -1.38
C ILE A 36 -0.91 13.75 -0.59
N THR A 37 -0.07 12.75 -0.86
CA THR A 37 1.33 12.73 -0.45
C THR A 37 2.19 12.34 -1.65
N TYR A 38 3.35 12.97 -1.82
CA TYR A 38 4.33 12.58 -2.84
C TYR A 38 5.05 11.27 -2.51
N ARG A 39 4.72 10.66 -1.37
CA ARG A 39 5.14 9.32 -1.00
C ARG A 39 4.14 8.25 -1.41
N GLU A 40 3.04 8.61 -2.08
CA GLU A 40 2.12 7.61 -2.63
C GLU A 40 2.90 6.56 -3.40
N HIS A 41 2.56 5.30 -3.17
CA HIS A 41 3.22 4.19 -3.80
C HIS A 41 2.26 3.03 -3.99
N SER A 42 2.55 2.19 -4.98
CA SER A 42 1.77 1.03 -5.30
C SER A 42 2.62 -0.22 -5.38
N VAL A 43 2.12 -1.30 -4.76
CA VAL A 43 2.82 -2.59 -4.63
C VAL A 43 1.85 -3.75 -4.81
N LEU A 44 2.39 -4.92 -5.13
CA LEU A 44 1.62 -6.16 -5.15
C LEU A 44 1.86 -6.93 -3.85
N LEU A 45 0.83 -7.07 -3.02
CA LEU A 45 0.82 -7.92 -1.84
C LEU A 45 0.63 -9.38 -2.28
N VAL A 46 1.59 -10.23 -1.93
CA VAL A 46 1.64 -11.64 -2.39
C VAL A 46 1.56 -12.65 -1.24
N GLY A 47 1.65 -12.20 0.01
CA GLY A 47 1.51 -13.07 1.18
C GLY A 47 1.63 -12.30 2.49
N TYR A 48 1.39 -12.99 3.59
CA TYR A 48 1.59 -12.48 4.93
C TYR A 48 1.78 -13.63 5.92
N ASP A 49 2.33 -13.31 7.09
CA ASP A 49 2.28 -14.14 8.28
C ASP A 49 1.82 -13.30 9.49
N GLU A 50 2.08 -13.77 10.71
CA GLU A 50 1.73 -13.04 11.93
C GLU A 50 2.42 -11.69 12.05
N ASN A 51 3.66 -11.57 11.56
CA ASN A 51 4.53 -10.42 11.81
C ASN A 51 4.82 -9.59 10.56
N ASN A 52 4.72 -10.17 9.36
CA ASN A 52 5.13 -9.53 8.12
C ASN A 52 4.10 -9.65 7.00
N VAL A 53 4.17 -8.71 6.07
CA VAL A 53 3.60 -8.87 4.73
C VAL A 53 4.72 -9.00 3.69
N TYR A 54 4.41 -9.69 2.60
CA TYR A 54 5.34 -9.96 1.51
C TYR A 54 4.87 -9.27 0.24
N LEU A 55 5.73 -8.42 -0.32
CA LEU A 55 5.40 -7.49 -1.39
C LEU A 55 6.28 -7.74 -2.62
N LYS A 56 5.74 -7.48 -3.81
CA LYS A 56 6.52 -7.12 -4.99
C LYS A 56 6.46 -5.62 -5.19
N ASP A 57 7.60 -4.96 -4.94
CA ASP A 57 7.79 -3.52 -5.00
C ASP A 57 8.47 -3.14 -6.33
N PRO A 58 7.80 -2.40 -7.23
CA PRO A 58 8.34 -2.05 -8.55
C PRO A 58 9.47 -1.01 -8.50
N LEU A 59 9.69 -0.33 -7.37
CA LEU A 59 10.78 0.63 -7.19
C LEU A 59 12.04 0.00 -6.56
N ALA A 60 11.97 -1.24 -6.12
CA ALA A 60 13.08 -1.91 -5.46
C ALA A 60 14.04 -2.57 -6.46
N GLU A 61 15.35 -2.49 -6.18
CA GLU A 61 16.36 -3.26 -6.92
C GLU A 61 16.10 -4.77 -6.84
N GLN A 62 15.68 -5.23 -5.66
CA GLN A 62 15.12 -6.57 -5.43
C GLN A 62 13.62 -6.44 -5.22
N PRO A 63 12.78 -6.85 -6.20
CA PRO A 63 11.34 -6.60 -6.13
C PRO A 63 10.67 -7.25 -4.92
N TYR A 64 11.15 -8.41 -4.47
CA TYR A 64 10.58 -9.09 -3.32
C TYR A 64 11.03 -8.44 -2.00
N LYS A 65 10.07 -7.95 -1.23
CA LYS A 65 10.31 -7.34 0.08
C LYS A 65 9.42 -7.95 1.16
N SER A 66 9.97 -8.03 2.37
CA SER A 66 9.22 -8.30 3.59
C SER A 66 9.20 -7.01 4.43
N VAL A 67 8.03 -6.62 4.93
CA VAL A 67 7.88 -5.43 5.79
C VAL A 67 7.00 -5.77 7.01
N PRO A 68 7.21 -5.11 8.16
CA PRO A 68 6.40 -5.34 9.35
C PRO A 68 4.92 -5.11 9.06
N ARG A 69 4.11 -6.11 9.41
CA ARG A 69 2.69 -6.14 9.07
C ARG A 69 1.93 -4.96 9.67
N ASN A 70 2.13 -4.69 10.96
CA ASN A 70 1.42 -3.58 11.63
C ASN A 70 1.71 -2.23 10.97
N SER A 71 2.98 -1.93 10.67
CA SER A 71 3.36 -0.68 10.00
C SER A 71 2.77 -0.59 8.59
N PHE A 72 2.76 -1.70 7.85
CA PHE A 72 2.15 -1.75 6.53
C PHE A 72 0.63 -1.53 6.60
N GLU A 73 -0.06 -2.20 7.51
CA GLU A 73 -1.51 -2.05 7.69
C GLU A 73 -1.88 -0.60 8.03
N GLU A 74 -1.13 0.06 8.93
CA GLU A 74 -1.29 1.48 9.22
C GLU A 74 -1.14 2.36 7.97
N SER A 75 -0.11 2.11 7.15
CA SER A 75 0.12 2.86 5.91
C SER A 75 -1.01 2.67 4.89
N TRP A 76 -1.52 1.45 4.74
CA TRP A 76 -2.61 1.13 3.82
C TRP A 76 -3.94 1.75 4.29
N ILE A 77 -4.23 1.68 5.59
CA ILE A 77 -5.40 2.34 6.20
C ILE A 77 -5.31 3.85 6.02
N GLN A 78 -4.14 4.44 6.30
CA GLN A 78 -3.92 5.89 6.15
C GLN A 78 -4.15 6.36 4.70
N MET A 79 -3.85 5.52 3.71
CA MET A 79 -4.04 5.81 2.28
C MET A 79 -5.42 5.42 1.74
N GLY A 80 -6.38 5.11 2.63
CA GLY A 80 -7.79 4.91 2.27
C GLY A 80 -8.15 3.47 1.88
N GLN A 81 -7.36 2.48 2.30
CA GLN A 81 -7.68 1.05 2.15
C GLN A 81 -7.94 0.59 0.70
N GLN A 82 -7.30 1.24 -0.27
CA GLN A 82 -7.51 0.97 -1.69
C GLN A 82 -6.82 -0.33 -2.09
N ALA A 83 -7.56 -1.24 -2.74
CA ALA A 83 -7.07 -2.54 -3.16
C ALA A 83 -7.84 -3.08 -4.37
N VAL A 84 -7.14 -3.79 -5.25
CA VAL A 84 -7.71 -4.51 -6.40
C VAL A 84 -7.12 -5.91 -6.45
N SER A 85 -7.95 -6.90 -6.74
CA SER A 85 -7.56 -8.28 -6.94
C SER A 85 -8.55 -8.96 -7.89
N TYR A 86 -8.36 -10.24 -8.18
CA TYR A 86 -9.22 -11.01 -9.07
C TYR A 86 -9.58 -12.35 -8.44
N GLN A 87 -10.73 -12.92 -8.81
CA GLN A 87 -11.12 -14.26 -8.40
C GLN A 87 -10.52 -15.28 -9.36
N GLN A 88 -10.00 -16.38 -8.83
CA GLN A 88 -9.63 -17.55 -9.64
C GLN A 88 -10.90 -18.35 -9.97
N ASN A 89 -11.00 -18.81 -11.22
CA ASN A 89 -12.09 -19.66 -11.70
C ASN A 89 -11.92 -21.10 -11.22
#